data_AF-A0A954RX47-F1
#
_entry.id   AF-A0A954RX47-F1
#
_cell.length_a   1.000
_cell.length_b   1.000
_cell.length_c   1.000
_cell.angle_alpha   90.00
_cell.angle_beta   90.00
_cell.angle_gamma   90.00
#
_symmetry.space_group_name_H-M   'P 1'
#
loop_
_entity.id
_entity.type
_entity.pdbx_description
1 polymer ?
#
loop_
_entity_poly.entity_id
_entity_poly.type
_entity_poly.pdbx_seq_one_letter_code
_entity_poly.pdbx_strand_id
1 'polypeptide(L)'
;YDPTPEVGRRMMLEQLPIGGMEDAETLTYRTHRISRDLQIWLVENRMYRSNNADPDGPEKSIWGAKQKQWLQDTLKASDATFKLLISPTPMVGPDDLRKTDNHTNINGFRHERDEFFKWLGDEAIEGFAVVCGDRHWQYHAIDPTGIEEISCGALVDANSRPGRAAGDPKSTDPDATIRQPYLQTDPSGGFLLIHCQPAADGQPPRLTFRHYDEQGEVLYEHTKRPIGAVGAVD
;
A
#
# COMPACT_ATOMS: atom_id res chain seq x y z
N TYR A 1 -27.39 -8.97 -8.57
CA TYR A 1 -26.53 -8.52 -9.69
C TYR A 1 -25.64 -9.69 -10.02
N ASP A 2 -25.65 -10.13 -11.26
CA ASP A 2 -24.76 -11.17 -11.74
C ASP A 2 -23.57 -10.56 -12.51
N PRO A 3 -22.37 -11.14 -12.41
CA PRO A 3 -22.05 -12.29 -11.55
C PRO A 3 -22.06 -11.92 -10.05
N THR A 4 -22.42 -12.88 -9.20
CA THR A 4 -22.32 -12.72 -7.74
C THR A 4 -20.85 -12.62 -7.31
N PRO A 5 -20.54 -12.08 -6.12
CA PRO A 5 -19.18 -12.11 -5.58
C PRO A 5 -18.58 -13.52 -5.55
N GLU A 6 -19.34 -14.55 -5.15
CA GLU A 6 -18.86 -15.94 -5.14
C GLU A 6 -18.46 -16.42 -6.53
N VAL A 7 -19.27 -16.10 -7.56
CA VAL A 7 -18.95 -16.43 -8.95
C VAL A 7 -17.70 -15.70 -9.42
N GLY A 8 -17.58 -14.40 -9.11
CA GLY A 8 -16.39 -13.62 -9.45
C GLY A 8 -15.10 -14.19 -8.84
N ARG A 9 -15.16 -14.65 -7.58
CA ARG A 9 -14.01 -15.28 -6.90
C ARG A 9 -13.63 -16.61 -7.53
N ARG A 10 -14.61 -17.47 -7.79
CA ARG A 10 -14.39 -18.76 -8.45
C ARG A 10 -13.73 -18.56 -9.82
N MET A 11 -14.24 -17.64 -10.63
CA MET A 11 -13.66 -17.33 -11.95
C MET A 11 -12.23 -16.79 -11.84
N MET A 12 -11.95 -15.94 -10.84
CA MET A 12 -10.62 -15.41 -10.63
C MET A 12 -9.60 -16.52 -10.32
N LEU A 13 -9.94 -17.47 -9.44
CA LEU A 13 -9.06 -18.61 -9.12
C LEU A 13 -8.91 -19.58 -10.29
N GLU A 14 -9.96 -19.76 -11.10
CA GLU A 14 -9.92 -20.60 -12.31
C GLU A 14 -9.00 -20.03 -13.40
N GLN A 15 -8.98 -18.70 -13.55
CA GLN A 15 -8.32 -18.03 -14.68
C GLN A 15 -6.91 -17.53 -14.36
N LEU A 16 -6.59 -17.29 -13.09
CA LEU A 16 -5.29 -16.75 -12.70
C LEU A 16 -4.37 -17.86 -12.17
N PRO A 17 -3.05 -17.79 -12.45
CA PRO A 17 -2.07 -18.76 -11.97
C PRO A 17 -1.72 -18.50 -10.50
N ILE A 18 -2.72 -18.53 -9.61
CA ILE A 18 -2.56 -18.36 -8.16
C ILE A 18 -2.45 -19.73 -7.49
N GLY A 19 -3.31 -20.67 -7.88
CA GLY A 19 -3.40 -22.03 -7.35
C GLY A 19 -3.38 -23.09 -8.46
N GLY A 20 -3.47 -24.35 -8.06
CA GLY A 20 -3.80 -25.42 -9.01
C GLY A 20 -5.21 -25.21 -9.59
N MET A 21 -5.47 -25.70 -10.81
CA MET A 21 -6.75 -25.50 -11.51
C MET A 21 -7.99 -25.95 -10.70
N GLU A 22 -7.80 -26.89 -9.78
CA GLU A 22 -8.86 -27.44 -8.90
C GLU A 22 -8.75 -26.96 -7.43
N ASP A 23 -7.80 -26.08 -7.11
CA ASP A 23 -7.60 -25.58 -5.74
C ASP A 23 -8.39 -24.29 -5.49
N ALA A 24 -9.61 -24.47 -4.98
CA ALA A 24 -10.49 -23.36 -4.60
C ALA A 24 -10.11 -22.68 -3.27
N GLU A 25 -9.18 -23.26 -2.50
CA GLU A 25 -8.81 -22.81 -1.16
C GLU A 25 -7.43 -22.12 -1.12
N THR A 26 -6.79 -21.96 -2.29
CA THR A 26 -5.51 -21.26 -2.39
C THR A 26 -5.60 -19.85 -1.79
N LEU A 27 -4.70 -19.55 -0.88
CA LEU A 27 -4.55 -18.20 -0.33
C LEU A 27 -3.92 -17.27 -1.38
N THR A 28 -4.57 -16.13 -1.63
CA THR A 28 -4.10 -15.15 -2.60
C THR A 28 -3.09 -14.17 -1.99
N TYR A 29 -3.11 -14.00 -0.67
CA TYR A 29 -2.10 -13.27 0.09
C TYR A 29 -0.88 -14.14 0.40
N ARG A 30 0.31 -13.53 0.40
CA ARG A 30 1.60 -14.21 0.60
C ARG A 30 2.72 -13.23 0.87
N THR A 31 3.87 -13.73 1.32
CA THR A 31 5.08 -12.92 1.50
C THR A 31 6.26 -13.60 0.82
N HIS A 32 7.19 -12.79 0.29
CA HIS A 32 8.40 -13.25 -0.39
C HIS A 32 9.62 -12.48 0.10
N ARG A 33 10.66 -13.22 0.49
CA ARG A 33 11.99 -12.67 0.76
C ARG A 33 12.71 -12.45 -0.57
N ILE A 34 12.92 -11.19 -0.97
CA ILE A 34 13.52 -10.83 -2.25
C ILE A 34 15.05 -10.81 -2.16
N SER A 35 15.58 -10.29 -1.06
CA SER A 35 17.00 -10.29 -0.73
C SER A 35 17.17 -10.28 0.78
N ARG A 36 18.41 -10.32 1.31
CA ARG A 36 18.65 -10.13 2.75
C ARG A 36 17.92 -8.88 3.28
N ASP A 37 17.96 -7.80 2.53
CA ASP A 37 17.53 -6.47 2.99
C ASP A 37 16.06 -6.16 2.64
N LEU A 38 15.41 -6.91 1.74
CA LEU A 38 14.01 -6.64 1.30
C LEU A 38 13.13 -7.89 1.39
N GLN A 39 11.99 -7.72 2.08
CA GLN A 39 10.86 -8.65 2.03
C GLN A 39 9.58 -7.90 1.63
N ILE A 40 8.73 -8.57 0.85
CA ILE A 40 7.46 -8.00 0.38
C ILE A 40 6.27 -8.81 0.89
N TRP A 41 5.15 -8.16 1.14
CA TRP A 41 3.86 -8.77 1.50
C TRP A 41 2.83 -8.37 0.46
N LEU A 42 2.18 -9.35 -0.16
CA LEU A 42 1.03 -9.13 -1.03
C LEU A 42 -0.21 -9.50 -0.23
N VAL A 43 -1.10 -8.53 -0.01
CA VAL A 43 -2.35 -8.72 0.73
C VAL A 43 -3.56 -8.79 -0.19
N GLU A 44 -4.60 -9.47 0.27
CA GLU A 44 -5.89 -9.56 -0.41
C GLU A 44 -6.91 -8.65 0.27
N ASN A 45 -7.56 -7.79 -0.52
CA ASN A 45 -8.45 -6.73 -0.01
C ASN A 45 -9.91 -6.90 -0.47
N ARG A 46 -10.25 -8.00 -1.14
CA ARG A 46 -11.60 -8.27 -1.67
C ARG A 46 -12.19 -9.59 -1.17
N MET A 47 -11.36 -10.60 -0.87
CA MET A 47 -11.84 -11.92 -0.46
C MET A 47 -12.37 -11.98 0.97
N TYR A 48 -11.83 -11.20 1.90
CA TYR A 48 -12.16 -11.36 3.32
C TYR A 48 -12.88 -10.14 3.90
N ARG A 49 -13.17 -9.15 3.05
CA ARG A 49 -13.71 -7.88 3.51
C ARG A 49 -15.17 -8.00 3.98
N SER A 50 -15.48 -7.28 5.05
CA SER A 50 -16.84 -6.97 5.49
C SER A 50 -17.59 -6.15 4.43
N ASN A 51 -18.91 -6.01 4.59
CA ASN A 51 -19.69 -5.19 3.67
C ASN A 51 -19.29 -3.71 3.82
N ASN A 52 -19.11 -3.01 2.70
CA ASN A 52 -18.77 -1.58 2.72
C ASN A 52 -19.80 -0.73 3.48
N ALA A 53 -21.07 -1.15 3.49
CA ALA A 53 -22.16 -0.47 4.18
C ALA A 53 -22.18 -0.65 5.70
N ASP A 54 -21.44 -1.64 6.24
CA ASP A 54 -21.34 -1.84 7.68
C ASP A 54 -20.65 -0.62 8.33
N PRO A 55 -21.00 -0.23 9.56
CA PRO A 55 -20.32 0.87 10.25
C PRO A 55 -18.83 0.55 10.47
N ASP A 56 -17.95 1.53 10.30
CA ASP A 56 -16.53 1.40 10.61
C ASP A 56 -16.34 1.15 12.12
N GLY A 57 -15.41 0.27 12.47
CA GLY A 57 -15.21 -0.21 13.83
C GLY A 57 -14.44 -1.53 13.91
N PRO A 58 -14.24 -2.09 15.12
CA PRO A 58 -13.31 -3.21 15.37
C PRO A 58 -13.68 -4.50 14.63
N GLU A 59 -14.98 -4.72 14.38
CA GLU A 59 -15.47 -5.91 13.68
C GLU A 59 -15.46 -5.77 12.15
N LYS A 60 -15.25 -4.54 11.62
CA LYS A 60 -15.22 -4.28 10.18
C LYS A 60 -13.78 -4.40 9.68
N SER A 61 -13.57 -5.26 8.69
CA SER A 61 -12.22 -5.62 8.26
C SER A 61 -12.16 -5.78 6.74
N ILE A 62 -11.04 -5.42 6.13
CA ILE A 62 -10.72 -5.75 4.72
C ILE A 62 -10.00 -7.10 4.67
N TRP A 63 -9.09 -7.33 5.61
CA TRP A 63 -8.22 -8.50 5.61
C TRP A 63 -8.87 -9.74 6.25
N GLY A 64 -9.90 -9.54 7.08
CA GLY A 64 -10.41 -10.57 7.99
C GLY A 64 -9.37 -10.94 9.06
N ALA A 65 -9.83 -11.65 10.10
CA ALA A 65 -9.00 -11.98 11.26
C ALA A 65 -7.75 -12.81 10.91
N LYS A 66 -7.89 -13.80 10.01
CA LYS A 66 -6.81 -14.72 9.65
C LYS A 66 -5.65 -14.02 8.92
N GLN A 67 -5.95 -13.20 7.91
CA GLN A 67 -4.90 -12.49 7.18
C GLN A 67 -4.30 -11.36 8.03
N LYS A 68 -5.11 -10.66 8.85
CA LYS A 68 -4.61 -9.64 9.78
C LYS A 68 -3.56 -10.25 10.73
N GLN A 69 -3.89 -11.37 11.38
CA GLN A 69 -2.96 -12.06 12.27
C GLN A 69 -1.70 -12.56 11.52
N TRP A 70 -1.88 -13.20 10.36
CA TRP A 70 -0.77 -13.65 9.53
C TRP A 70 0.18 -12.51 9.14
N LEU A 71 -0.37 -11.35 8.76
CA LEU A 71 0.42 -10.18 8.38
C LEU A 71 1.26 -9.70 9.56
N GLN A 72 0.65 -9.58 10.74
CA GLN A 72 1.33 -9.17 11.97
C GLN A 72 2.44 -10.15 12.36
N ASP A 73 2.13 -11.45 12.42
CA ASP A 73 3.10 -12.49 12.80
C ASP A 73 4.30 -12.54 11.86
N THR A 74 4.05 -12.47 10.56
CA THR A 74 5.12 -12.56 9.55
C THR A 74 5.95 -11.29 9.44
N LEU A 75 5.36 -10.11 9.66
CA LEU A 75 6.11 -8.85 9.77
C LEU A 75 7.03 -8.87 11.00
N LYS A 76 6.51 -9.31 12.15
CA LYS A 76 7.27 -9.41 13.40
C LYS A 76 8.41 -10.42 13.32
N ALA A 77 8.21 -11.53 12.60
CA ALA A 77 9.24 -12.54 12.38
C ALA A 77 10.31 -12.13 11.35
N SER A 78 10.09 -11.08 10.56
CA SER A 78 11.00 -10.68 9.49
C SER A 78 12.18 -9.85 9.99
N ASP A 79 13.39 -10.34 9.72
CA ASP A 79 14.66 -9.64 9.91
C ASP A 79 15.05 -8.73 8.72
N ALA A 80 14.18 -8.55 7.72
CA ALA A 80 14.47 -7.68 6.57
C ALA A 80 14.64 -6.23 7.03
N THR A 81 15.64 -5.55 6.46
CA THR A 81 15.82 -4.11 6.68
C THR A 81 14.63 -3.31 6.19
N PHE A 82 14.10 -3.65 5.01
CA PHE A 82 12.92 -3.02 4.43
C PHE A 82 11.77 -4.02 4.32
N LYS A 83 10.59 -3.58 4.75
CA LYS A 83 9.37 -4.38 4.75
C LYS A 83 8.31 -3.69 3.90
N LEU A 84 8.03 -4.22 2.72
CA LEU A 84 7.15 -3.55 1.75
C LEU A 84 5.80 -4.24 1.67
N LEU A 85 4.74 -3.55 2.10
CA LEU A 85 3.37 -4.01 1.90
C LEU A 85 2.87 -3.57 0.52
N ILE A 86 2.61 -4.52 -0.37
CA ILE A 86 1.94 -4.30 -1.65
C ILE A 86 0.43 -4.48 -1.44
N SER A 87 -0.28 -3.36 -1.28
CA SER A 87 -1.72 -3.32 -1.02
C SER A 87 -2.50 -2.93 -2.28
N PRO A 88 -3.55 -3.69 -2.67
CA PRO A 88 -4.40 -3.30 -3.79
C PRO A 88 -5.04 -1.91 -3.66
N THR A 89 -5.38 -1.49 -2.43
CA THR A 89 -6.02 -0.20 -2.11
C THR A 89 -5.15 0.63 -1.18
N PRO A 90 -5.30 1.97 -1.16
CA PRO A 90 -4.53 2.82 -0.26
C PRO A 90 -4.90 2.63 1.21
N MET A 91 -3.94 2.97 2.06
CA MET A 91 -4.02 3.04 3.51
C MET A 91 -3.76 4.47 4.02
N VAL A 92 -2.82 5.22 3.44
CA VAL A 92 -2.47 6.57 3.92
C VAL A 92 -3.39 7.64 3.33
N GLY A 93 -3.41 7.82 2.01
CA GLY A 93 -4.21 8.89 1.39
C GLY A 93 -3.42 10.12 0.94
N PRO A 94 -4.08 11.29 0.81
CA PRO A 94 -5.53 11.52 0.95
C PRO A 94 -6.34 10.94 -0.22
N ASP A 95 -7.54 10.42 0.04
CA ASP A 95 -8.50 9.97 -0.99
C ASP A 95 -9.73 10.92 -1.04
N ASP A 96 -10.67 10.68 -1.94
CA ASP A 96 -11.92 11.46 -2.05
C ASP A 96 -12.83 11.25 -0.83
N LEU A 97 -13.31 12.33 -0.21
CA LEU A 97 -14.14 12.29 1.00
C LEU A 97 -15.42 11.45 0.85
N ARG A 98 -15.95 11.33 -0.36
CA ARG A 98 -17.19 10.58 -0.62
C ARG A 98 -17.03 9.06 -0.62
N LYS A 99 -15.80 8.55 -0.65
CA LYS A 99 -15.53 7.11 -0.71
C LYS A 99 -15.53 6.50 0.69
N THR A 100 -15.84 5.21 0.78
CA THR A 100 -15.97 4.45 2.03
C THR A 100 -15.58 2.98 1.86
N ASP A 101 -14.71 2.66 0.90
CA ASP A 101 -14.46 1.27 0.46
C ASP A 101 -13.00 0.79 0.66
N ASN A 102 -12.15 1.61 1.29
CA ASN A 102 -10.77 1.26 1.60
C ASN A 102 -10.29 1.79 2.97
N HIS A 103 -9.05 1.46 3.34
CA HIS A 103 -8.39 1.81 4.61
C HIS A 103 -8.15 3.32 4.80
N THR A 104 -8.08 4.11 3.73
CA THR A 104 -7.91 5.56 3.80
C THR A 104 -9.22 6.28 4.14
N ASN A 105 -10.36 5.71 3.77
CA ASN A 105 -11.64 6.40 3.77
C ASN A 105 -12.25 6.56 5.17
N ILE A 106 -12.75 7.77 5.46
CA ILE A 106 -13.55 8.07 6.66
C ILE A 106 -14.84 7.25 6.60
N ASN A 107 -15.19 6.55 7.68
CA ASN A 107 -16.29 5.57 7.76
C ASN A 107 -16.14 4.37 6.81
N GLY A 108 -14.97 4.19 6.18
CA GLY A 108 -14.65 3.03 5.37
C GLY A 108 -14.12 1.90 6.24
N PHE A 109 -12.80 1.73 6.23
CA PHE A 109 -12.08 0.74 7.03
C PHE A 109 -10.90 1.40 7.77
N ARG A 110 -11.08 2.66 8.18
CA ARG A 110 -10.01 3.47 8.77
C ARG A 110 -9.68 2.98 10.17
N HIS A 111 -10.65 2.39 10.87
CA HIS A 111 -10.39 1.75 12.16
C HIS A 111 -9.35 0.64 12.05
N GLU A 112 -9.51 -0.29 11.10
CA GLU A 112 -8.53 -1.37 10.87
C GLU A 112 -7.14 -0.83 10.50
N ARG A 113 -7.07 0.25 9.70
CA ARG A 113 -5.81 0.95 9.41
C ARG A 113 -5.16 1.46 10.70
N ASP A 114 -5.92 2.17 11.51
CA ASP A 114 -5.42 2.82 12.72
C ASP A 114 -4.91 1.79 13.74
N GLU A 115 -5.64 0.69 13.91
CA GLU A 115 -5.19 -0.45 14.71
C GLU A 115 -3.86 -1.01 14.20
N PHE A 116 -3.74 -1.21 12.89
CA PHE A 116 -2.54 -1.78 12.29
C PHE A 116 -1.34 -0.82 12.37
N PHE A 117 -1.54 0.48 12.12
CA PHE A 117 -0.49 1.50 12.23
C PHE A 117 -0.03 1.67 13.68
N LYS A 118 -0.97 1.66 14.63
CA LYS A 118 -0.63 1.64 16.05
C LYS A 118 0.19 0.40 16.40
N TRP A 119 -0.23 -0.78 15.95
CA TRP A 119 0.49 -2.04 16.19
C TRP A 119 1.92 -2.01 15.62
N LEU A 120 2.11 -1.48 14.40
CA LEU A 120 3.45 -1.31 13.81
C LEU A 120 4.36 -0.47 14.72
N GLY A 121 3.82 0.61 15.31
CA GLY A 121 4.53 1.45 16.26
C GLY A 121 4.81 0.75 17.59
N ASP A 122 3.81 0.09 18.17
CA ASP A 122 3.94 -0.63 19.45
C ASP A 122 4.98 -1.76 19.39
N GLU A 123 5.07 -2.47 18.26
CA GLU A 123 6.03 -3.55 18.01
C GLU A 123 7.36 -3.06 17.41
N ALA A 124 7.53 -1.74 17.28
CA ALA A 124 8.72 -1.12 16.70
C ALA A 124 9.13 -1.71 15.34
N ILE A 125 8.16 -1.93 14.45
CA ILE A 125 8.41 -2.48 13.11
C ILE A 125 9.07 -1.42 12.24
N GLU A 126 10.39 -1.49 12.11
CA GLU A 126 11.17 -0.56 11.31
C GLU A 126 11.22 -0.94 9.82
N GLY A 127 11.50 0.07 8.98
CA GLY A 127 11.71 -0.09 7.54
C GLY A 127 10.43 -0.39 6.74
N PHE A 128 9.26 -0.27 7.38
CA PHE A 128 7.97 -0.51 6.76
C PHE A 128 7.58 0.62 5.78
N ALA A 129 7.01 0.24 4.64
CA ALA A 129 6.36 1.15 3.70
C ALA A 129 5.24 0.43 2.94
N VAL A 130 4.29 1.19 2.41
CA VAL A 130 3.16 0.69 1.61
C VAL A 130 3.34 1.10 0.15
N VAL A 131 3.04 0.18 -0.77
CA VAL A 131 2.86 0.47 -2.19
C VAL A 131 1.43 0.10 -2.58
N CYS A 132 0.74 0.99 -3.29
CA CYS A 132 -0.64 0.73 -3.68
C CYS A 132 -1.04 1.25 -5.08
N GLY A 133 -2.18 0.77 -5.55
CA GLY A 133 -2.82 1.19 -6.80
C GLY A 133 -4.21 1.80 -6.57
N ASP A 134 -5.20 1.32 -7.32
CA ASP A 134 -6.65 1.67 -7.29
C ASP A 134 -7.00 3.09 -7.73
N ARG A 135 -6.25 4.09 -7.27
CA ARG A 135 -6.65 5.48 -7.32
C ARG A 135 -6.49 6.14 -8.70
N HIS A 136 -5.64 5.58 -9.55
CA HIS A 136 -5.30 6.13 -10.88
C HIS A 136 -4.53 7.47 -10.85
N TRP A 137 -3.74 7.70 -9.80
CA TRP A 137 -2.75 8.77 -9.79
C TRP A 137 -1.50 8.32 -9.05
N GLN A 138 -0.40 9.03 -9.28
CA GLN A 138 0.87 8.82 -8.63
C GLN A 138 1.06 9.83 -7.49
N TYR A 139 1.57 9.36 -6.36
CA TYR A 139 1.91 10.20 -5.22
C TYR A 139 2.88 9.47 -4.27
N HIS A 140 3.48 10.25 -3.38
CA HIS A 140 4.15 9.82 -2.17
C HIS A 140 3.50 10.56 -0.99
N ALA A 141 2.98 9.81 -0.02
CA ALA A 141 2.33 10.33 1.17
C ALA A 141 2.95 9.73 2.43
N ILE A 142 2.95 10.50 3.51
CA ILE A 142 3.53 10.14 4.80
C ILE A 142 2.51 10.48 5.88
N ASP A 143 2.03 9.44 6.56
CA ASP A 143 1.10 9.54 7.68
C ASP A 143 1.78 10.21 8.90
N PRO A 144 1.04 10.85 9.82
CA PRO A 144 1.61 11.39 11.07
C PRO A 144 2.41 10.38 11.91
N THR A 145 2.15 9.07 11.77
CA THR A 145 2.93 7.99 12.39
C THR A 145 4.30 7.77 11.75
N GLY A 146 4.59 8.39 10.60
CA GLY A 146 5.81 8.21 9.82
C GLY A 146 5.73 7.10 8.76
N ILE A 147 4.58 6.42 8.64
CA ILE A 147 4.38 5.38 7.62
C ILE A 147 4.26 6.04 6.24
N GLU A 148 5.10 5.58 5.32
CA GLU A 148 5.14 6.05 3.94
C GLU A 148 4.28 5.16 3.04
N GLU A 149 3.54 5.80 2.12
CA GLU A 149 2.80 5.15 1.06
C GLU A 149 3.17 5.75 -0.29
N ILE A 150 3.52 4.90 -1.23
CA ILE A 150 3.90 5.25 -2.59
C ILE A 150 2.90 4.61 -3.54
N SER A 151 2.21 5.42 -4.35
CA SER A 151 1.22 4.88 -5.31
C SER A 151 1.60 5.08 -6.75
N CYS A 152 1.21 4.09 -7.55
CA CYS A 152 1.26 4.12 -8.99
C CYS A 152 0.02 3.42 -9.57
N GLY A 153 -1.12 4.13 -9.57
CA GLY A 153 -2.42 3.52 -9.85
C GLY A 153 -2.87 3.49 -11.31
N ALA A 154 -2.21 4.21 -12.22
CA ALA A 154 -2.55 4.24 -13.65
C ALA A 154 -1.36 3.78 -14.48
N LEU A 155 -1.59 2.81 -15.39
CA LEU A 155 -0.55 2.34 -16.30
C LEU A 155 -0.35 3.30 -17.48
N VAL A 156 -1.43 3.96 -17.93
CA VAL A 156 -1.42 4.88 -19.07
C VAL A 156 -2.18 6.17 -18.74
N ASP A 157 -1.85 7.26 -19.41
CA ASP A 157 -2.40 8.60 -19.20
C ASP A 157 -3.91 8.63 -19.35
N ALA A 158 -4.45 7.86 -20.31
CA ALA A 158 -5.88 7.74 -20.57
C ALA A 158 -6.70 7.24 -19.38
N ASN A 159 -6.07 6.53 -18.43
CA ASN A 159 -6.72 6.07 -17.21
C ASN A 159 -6.38 6.93 -15.99
N SER A 160 -5.41 7.83 -16.10
CA SER A 160 -4.94 8.69 -15.02
C SER A 160 -5.93 9.82 -14.70
N ARG A 161 -5.83 10.37 -13.50
CA ARG A 161 -6.64 11.51 -13.05
C ARG A 161 -5.86 12.39 -12.05
N PRO A 162 -6.29 13.63 -11.81
CA PRO A 162 -5.76 14.41 -10.70
C PRO A 162 -6.04 13.73 -9.35
N GLY A 163 -5.03 13.73 -8.47
CA GLY A 163 -5.17 13.22 -7.10
C GLY A 163 -5.70 14.28 -6.13
N ARG A 164 -6.01 13.86 -4.90
CA ARG A 164 -6.36 14.77 -3.80
C ARG A 164 -5.10 15.24 -3.10
N ALA A 165 -5.01 16.55 -2.89
CA ALA A 165 -3.96 17.15 -2.09
C ALA A 165 -4.30 17.08 -0.59
N ALA A 166 -3.27 16.96 0.25
CA ALA A 166 -3.43 17.21 1.69
C ALA A 166 -3.94 18.65 1.90
N GLY A 167 -4.95 18.82 2.76
CA GLY A 167 -5.61 20.11 2.98
C GLY A 167 -6.77 20.42 2.02
N ASP A 168 -7.07 19.57 1.03
CA ASP A 168 -8.29 19.71 0.23
C ASP A 168 -9.53 19.42 1.12
N PRO A 169 -10.48 20.36 1.27
CA PRO A 169 -11.69 20.16 2.07
C PRO A 169 -12.57 18.99 1.61
N LYS A 170 -12.38 18.51 0.38
CA LYS A 170 -13.08 17.35 -0.21
C LYS A 170 -12.24 16.07 -0.18
N SER A 171 -11.16 16.05 0.58
CA SER A 171 -10.34 14.87 0.80
C SER A 171 -10.60 14.21 2.15
N THR A 172 -9.99 13.05 2.38
CA THR A 172 -9.94 12.37 3.68
C THR A 172 -8.94 13.00 4.66
N ASP A 173 -8.29 14.12 4.30
CA ASP A 173 -7.32 14.86 5.12
C ASP A 173 -7.46 16.39 4.92
N PRO A 174 -8.60 16.98 5.32
CA PRO A 174 -8.85 18.42 5.14
C PRO A 174 -7.95 19.31 6.01
N ASP A 175 -7.38 18.76 7.09
CA ASP A 175 -6.52 19.49 8.03
C ASP A 175 -5.02 19.40 7.65
N ALA A 176 -4.70 18.81 6.50
CA ALA A 176 -3.34 18.65 5.97
C ALA A 176 -2.37 17.96 6.96
N THR A 177 -2.84 16.89 7.62
CA THR A 177 -2.02 16.11 8.56
C THR A 177 -1.05 15.18 7.84
N ILE A 178 -1.39 14.74 6.63
CA ILE A 178 -0.54 13.92 5.78
C ILE A 178 0.48 14.82 5.09
N ARG A 179 1.77 14.51 5.25
CA ARG A 179 2.80 15.12 4.42
C ARG A 179 2.80 14.43 3.06
N GLN A 180 2.73 15.19 1.98
CA GLN A 180 2.65 14.65 0.62
C GLN A 180 3.83 15.16 -0.23
N PRO A 181 5.05 14.58 -0.09
CA PRO A 181 6.24 15.04 -0.82
C PRO A 181 6.10 14.99 -2.34
N TYR A 182 5.22 14.12 -2.85
CA TYR A 182 4.91 14.05 -4.27
C TYR A 182 3.43 13.85 -4.48
N LEU A 183 2.87 14.66 -5.36
CA LEU A 183 1.56 14.48 -5.97
C LEU A 183 1.74 14.89 -7.43
N GLN A 184 1.38 14.02 -8.36
CA GLN A 184 1.44 14.36 -9.77
C GLN A 184 0.60 15.63 -10.04
N THR A 185 1.19 16.60 -10.73
CA THR A 185 0.52 17.86 -11.09
C THR A 185 -0.41 17.65 -12.28
N ASP A 186 0.14 17.08 -13.35
CA ASP A 186 -0.61 16.66 -14.52
C ASP A 186 -0.97 15.17 -14.38
N PRO A 187 -2.18 14.77 -14.81
CA PRO A 187 -2.54 13.35 -14.86
C PRO A 187 -1.56 12.58 -15.74
N SER A 188 -0.85 11.64 -15.14
CA SER A 188 0.10 10.76 -15.83
C SER A 188 -0.13 9.30 -15.42
N GLY A 189 -0.01 8.41 -16.39
CA GLY A 189 0.19 6.98 -16.20
C GLY A 189 1.66 6.65 -15.96
N GLY A 190 2.03 5.39 -16.13
CA GLY A 190 3.40 4.88 -16.03
C GLY A 190 3.56 3.76 -15.01
N PHE A 191 4.73 3.70 -14.38
CA PHE A 191 5.08 2.61 -13.45
C PHE A 191 5.98 3.07 -12.31
N LEU A 192 6.01 2.28 -11.24
CA LEU A 192 6.92 2.46 -10.12
C LEU A 192 8.07 1.46 -10.21
N LEU A 193 9.31 1.95 -10.33
CA LEU A 193 10.50 1.13 -10.20
C LEU A 193 11.01 1.19 -8.76
N ILE A 194 11.18 0.02 -8.14
CA ILE A 194 11.73 -0.09 -6.79
C ILE A 194 13.07 -0.80 -6.87
N HIS A 195 14.13 -0.12 -6.45
CA HIS A 195 15.49 -0.65 -6.46
C HIS A 195 16.02 -0.77 -5.03
N CYS A 196 16.25 -2.02 -4.61
CA CYS A 196 16.92 -2.33 -3.34
C CYS A 196 18.42 -2.49 -3.58
N GLN A 197 19.22 -1.57 -3.06
CA GLN A 197 20.67 -1.64 -3.07
C GLN A 197 21.15 -2.21 -1.73
N PRO A 198 21.85 -3.36 -1.72
CA PRO A 198 22.40 -3.91 -0.49
C PRO A 198 23.45 -3.00 0.14
N ALA A 199 23.74 -3.23 1.42
CA ALA A 199 24.84 -2.59 2.11
C ALA A 199 26.18 -2.91 1.42
N ALA A 200 26.99 -1.90 1.12
CA ALA A 200 28.31 -2.04 0.49
C ALA A 200 29.22 -0.89 0.91
N ASP A 201 30.54 -1.15 1.05
CA ASP A 201 31.57 -0.13 1.32
C ASP A 201 31.25 0.83 2.49
N GLY A 202 30.71 0.27 3.59
CA GLY A 202 30.33 1.05 4.78
C GLY A 202 29.05 1.88 4.61
N GLN A 203 28.37 1.79 3.48
CA GLN A 203 27.06 2.41 3.25
C GLN A 203 25.93 1.46 3.69
N PRO A 204 24.90 1.98 4.39
CA PRO A 204 23.72 1.20 4.72
C PRO A 204 22.92 0.84 3.46
N PRO A 205 22.09 -0.22 3.51
CA PRO A 205 21.25 -0.59 2.38
C PRO A 205 20.26 0.55 2.08
N ARG A 206 19.81 0.66 0.82
CA ARG A 206 18.88 1.71 0.37
C ARG A 206 17.74 1.11 -0.43
N LEU A 207 16.54 1.62 -0.22
CA LEU A 207 15.37 1.29 -1.04
C LEU A 207 14.92 2.55 -1.78
N THR A 208 15.15 2.58 -3.10
CA THR A 208 14.82 3.72 -3.96
C THR A 208 13.53 3.45 -4.71
N PHE A 209 12.61 4.39 -4.66
CA PHE A 209 11.34 4.41 -5.37
C PHE A 209 11.42 5.47 -6.48
N ARG A 210 11.14 5.09 -7.72
CA ARG A 210 11.10 6.01 -8.87
C ARG A 210 9.79 5.88 -9.60
N HIS A 211 9.06 6.98 -9.69
CA HIS A 211 7.93 7.09 -10.58
C HIS A 211 8.42 7.41 -11.98
N TYR A 212 7.99 6.59 -12.92
CA TYR A 212 8.15 6.84 -14.34
C TYR A 212 6.78 7.18 -14.93
N ASP A 213 6.73 8.08 -15.90
CA ASP A 213 5.56 8.24 -16.77
C ASP A 213 5.46 7.09 -17.79
N GLU A 214 4.43 7.10 -18.64
CA GLU A 214 4.25 6.07 -19.67
C GLU A 214 5.28 6.17 -20.81
N GLN A 215 6.00 7.29 -20.93
CA GLN A 215 7.07 7.50 -21.90
C GLN A 215 8.46 7.09 -21.35
N GLY A 216 8.56 6.80 -20.05
CA GLY A 216 9.79 6.37 -19.39
C GLY A 216 10.62 7.51 -18.81
N GLU A 217 10.06 8.71 -18.67
CA GLU A 217 10.71 9.82 -17.96
C GLU A 217 10.48 9.72 -16.45
N VAL A 218 11.49 10.09 -15.66
CA VAL A 218 11.39 10.06 -14.19
C VAL A 218 10.63 11.30 -13.72
N LEU A 219 9.51 11.08 -13.03
CA LEU A 219 8.69 12.16 -12.46
C LEU A 219 9.05 12.47 -11.01
N TYR A 220 9.42 11.45 -10.23
CA TYR A 220 9.74 11.60 -8.81
C TYR A 220 10.66 10.47 -8.34
N GLU A 221 11.56 10.79 -7.41
CA GLU A 221 12.42 9.82 -6.74
C GLU A 221 12.38 10.02 -5.22
N HIS A 222 12.27 8.92 -4.49
CA HIS A 222 12.43 8.88 -3.04
C HIS A 222 13.34 7.73 -2.63
N THR A 223 14.24 7.95 -1.67
CA THR A 223 15.10 6.90 -1.12
C THR A 223 14.88 6.73 0.37
N LYS A 224 14.37 5.55 0.76
CA LYS A 224 14.25 5.14 2.16
C LYS A 224 15.56 4.53 2.63
N ARG A 225 15.96 4.90 3.85
CA ARG A 225 17.16 4.42 4.53
C ARG A 225 16.79 3.80 5.89
N PRO A 226 17.62 2.90 6.44
CA PRO A 226 17.40 2.36 7.78
C PRO A 226 17.45 3.46 8.83
N ILE A 227 16.71 3.28 9.93
CA ILE A 227 16.76 4.20 11.07
C ILE A 227 18.19 4.19 11.64
N GLY A 228 18.75 5.38 11.91
CA GLY A 228 20.13 5.52 12.42
C GLY A 228 21.24 5.56 11.34
N ALA A 229 20.90 5.46 10.05
CA ALA A 229 21.82 5.75 8.95
C ALA A 229 22.11 7.25 8.84
N VAL A 230 23.10 7.75 9.60
CA VAL A 230 23.53 9.15 9.56
C VAL A 230 23.98 9.52 8.14
N GLY A 231 23.35 10.54 7.54
CA GLY A 231 23.78 11.13 6.27
C GLY A 231 22.69 11.61 5.31
N ALA A 232 21.51 12.01 5.78
CA ALA A 232 20.54 12.75 4.96
C ALA A 232 20.49 14.20 5.48
N VAL A 233 20.98 15.10 4.63
CA VAL A 233 20.80 16.55 4.76
C VAL A 233 19.30 16.85 4.62
N ASP A 234 18.82 17.79 5.42
CA ASP A 234 17.44 18.30 5.45
C ASP A 234 16.91 18.74 4.08
#